data_AF-L7ZBJ0-F1
#
_entry.id   AF-L7ZBJ0-F1
#
_cell.length_a   1.000
_cell.length_b   1.000
_cell.length_c   1.000
_cell.angle_alpha   90.00
_cell.angle_beta   90.00
_cell.angle_gamma   90.00
#
_symmetry.space_group_name_H-M   'P 1'
#
loop_
_entity.id
_entity.type
_entity.pdbx_description
1 polymer ?
#
loop_
_entity_poly.entity_id
_entity_poly.type
_entity_poly.pdbx_seq_one_letter_code
_entity_poly.pdbx_strand_id
1 'polypeptide(L)'
;TLAFVMAAGFIADTASLPLVVSNLVNIVSADYFKIGFAEYAAVMVPVNAVAVIATLLALMWFFRKDIPQDYDVSQLKRPGAAIRDMATFKAGWLVLALLLIGFFWLESLGVPISAVAAVGAVLLLAVAAKGHVIPTREVIRNAPWQIVVFSLGMYL
;
A
#
# COMPACT_ATOMS: atom_id res chain seq x y z
N THR A 1 3.20 -14.77 -19.38
CA THR A 1 3.82 -13.55 -18.81
C THR A 1 2.92 -12.32 -18.87
N LEU A 2 2.32 -11.99 -20.03
CA LEU A 2 1.38 -10.85 -20.13
C LEU A 2 0.18 -10.98 -19.17
N ALA A 3 -0.48 -12.14 -19.15
CA ALA A 3 -1.60 -12.42 -18.23
C ALA A 3 -1.27 -12.13 -16.76
N PHE A 4 -0.06 -12.52 -16.31
CA PHE A 4 0.38 -12.31 -14.94
C PHE A 4 0.64 -10.83 -14.64
N VAL A 5 1.30 -10.11 -15.54
CA VAL A 5 1.57 -8.66 -15.37
C VAL A 5 0.26 -7.87 -15.38
N MET A 6 -0.66 -8.19 -16.30
CA MET A 6 -1.97 -7.55 -16.37
C MET A 6 -2.80 -7.86 -15.14
N ALA A 7 -2.85 -9.12 -14.70
CA ALA A 7 -3.59 -9.50 -13.49
C ALA A 7 -3.04 -8.82 -12.24
N ALA A 8 -1.72 -8.82 -12.04
CA ALA A 8 -1.08 -8.15 -10.92
C ALA A 8 -1.33 -6.64 -10.95
N GLY A 9 -1.20 -6.00 -12.11
CA GLY A 9 -1.44 -4.57 -12.28
C GLY A 9 -2.89 -4.17 -12.00
N PHE A 10 -3.86 -4.83 -12.65
CA PHE A 10 -5.28 -4.53 -12.45
C PHE A 10 -5.76 -4.81 -11.04
N ILE A 11 -5.34 -5.93 -10.43
CA ILE A 11 -5.74 -6.25 -9.06
C ILE A 11 -5.07 -5.28 -8.07
N ALA A 12 -3.80 -4.90 -8.28
CA ALA A 12 -3.15 -3.92 -7.43
C ALA A 12 -3.83 -2.54 -7.51
N ASP A 13 -4.22 -2.10 -8.70
CA ASP A 13 -4.94 -0.84 -8.89
C ASP A 13 -6.34 -0.89 -8.25
N THR A 14 -7.15 -1.91 -8.58
CA THR A 14 -8.49 -2.08 -8.02
C THR A 14 -8.45 -2.21 -6.50
N ALA A 15 -7.55 -3.01 -5.93
CA ALA A 15 -7.47 -3.22 -4.49
C ALA A 15 -6.94 -1.99 -3.70
N SER A 16 -6.44 -0.96 -4.40
CA SER A 16 -5.99 0.30 -3.78
C SER A 16 -7.13 1.29 -3.49
N LEU A 17 -8.36 1.02 -3.97
CA LEU A 17 -9.53 1.88 -3.81
C LEU A 17 -9.98 2.19 -2.36
N PRO A 18 -9.98 1.24 -1.40
CA PRO A 18 -10.70 1.43 -0.14
C PRO A 18 -9.99 2.34 0.87
N LEU A 19 -8.68 2.56 0.73
CA LEU A 19 -7.93 3.39 1.66
C LEU A 19 -7.50 4.69 0.98
N VAL A 20 -7.74 5.81 1.65
CA VAL A 20 -7.35 7.15 1.16
C VAL A 20 -5.85 7.20 0.83
N VAL A 21 -5.02 6.62 1.71
CA VAL A 21 -3.56 6.63 1.58
C VAL A 21 -2.99 5.68 0.53
N SER A 22 -3.81 4.81 -0.07
CA SER A 22 -3.35 3.77 -0.99
C SER A 22 -3.17 4.27 -2.43
N ASN A 23 -3.77 5.39 -2.81
CA ASN A 23 -3.61 6.00 -4.13
C ASN A 23 -3.65 7.53 -4.01
N LEU A 24 -2.79 8.22 -4.76
CA LEU A 24 -2.74 9.67 -4.74
C LEU A 24 -4.06 10.33 -5.14
N VAL A 25 -4.78 9.77 -6.12
CA VAL A 25 -6.09 10.29 -6.53
C VAL A 25 -7.10 10.22 -5.39
N ASN A 26 -7.03 9.17 -4.56
CA ASN A 26 -7.88 9.04 -3.38
C ASN A 26 -7.56 10.12 -2.34
N ILE A 27 -6.27 10.38 -2.09
CA ILE A 27 -5.82 11.46 -1.18
C ILE A 27 -6.37 12.82 -1.62
N VAL A 28 -6.17 13.16 -2.89
CA VAL A 28 -6.60 14.46 -3.45
C VAL A 28 -8.13 14.58 -3.40
N SER A 29 -8.84 13.51 -3.76
CA SER A 29 -10.31 13.50 -3.74
C SER A 29 -10.85 13.65 -2.32
N ALA A 30 -10.34 12.86 -1.37
CA ALA A 30 -10.76 12.92 0.03
C ALA A 30 -10.50 14.30 0.65
N ASP A 31 -9.34 14.91 0.38
CA ASP A 31 -9.03 16.24 0.90
C ASP A 31 -9.83 17.37 0.22
N TYR A 32 -10.09 17.28 -1.09
CA TYR A 32 -10.93 18.24 -1.81
C TYR A 32 -12.37 18.24 -1.27
N PHE A 33 -12.95 17.06 -1.09
CA PHE A 33 -14.31 16.89 -0.57
C PHE A 33 -14.40 16.88 0.97
N LYS A 34 -13.25 17.02 1.66
CA LYS A 34 -13.15 16.97 3.14
C LYS A 34 -13.80 15.72 3.74
N ILE A 35 -13.62 14.58 3.08
CA ILE A 35 -14.11 13.27 3.52
C ILE A 35 -13.08 12.65 4.44
N GLY A 36 -13.51 12.22 5.63
CA GLY A 36 -12.64 11.52 6.57
C GLY A 36 -12.27 10.11 6.08
N PHE A 37 -11.12 9.59 6.49
CA PHE A 37 -10.62 8.24 6.24
C PHE A 37 -11.66 7.17 6.59
N ALA A 38 -12.28 7.25 7.76
CA ALA A 38 -13.27 6.25 8.19
C ALA A 38 -14.53 6.25 7.32
N GLU A 39 -15.02 7.44 6.98
CA GLU A 39 -16.19 7.64 6.10
C GLU A 39 -15.88 7.14 4.67
N TYR A 40 -14.73 7.55 4.14
CA TYR A 40 -14.24 7.12 2.83
C TYR A 40 -14.14 5.59 2.78
N ALA A 41 -13.50 4.97 3.77
CA ALA A 41 -13.34 3.52 3.82
C ALA A 41 -14.68 2.79 3.94
N ALA A 42 -15.62 3.31 4.75
CA ALA A 42 -16.94 2.69 4.91
C ALA A 42 -17.71 2.58 3.58
N VAL A 43 -17.58 3.59 2.71
CA VAL A 43 -18.21 3.59 1.39
C VAL A 43 -17.38 2.80 0.36
N MET A 44 -16.06 2.94 0.38
CA MET A 44 -15.20 2.36 -0.64
C MET A 44 -14.88 0.88 -0.41
N VAL A 45 -14.98 0.35 0.80
CA VAL A 45 -14.81 -1.10 1.07
C VAL A 45 -15.83 -1.96 0.29
N PRO A 46 -17.15 -1.71 0.34
CA PRO A 46 -18.10 -2.49 -0.45
C PRO A 46 -17.93 -2.26 -1.95
N VAL A 47 -17.62 -1.03 -2.39
CA VAL A 47 -17.31 -0.73 -3.80
C VAL A 47 -16.09 -1.52 -4.28
N ASN A 48 -15.03 -1.56 -3.47
CA ASN A 48 -13.83 -2.32 -3.74
C ASN A 48 -14.12 -3.82 -3.82
N ALA A 49 -14.96 -4.37 -2.94
CA ALA A 49 -15.33 -5.78 -3.00
C ALA A 49 -15.98 -6.13 -4.36
N VAL A 50 -16.94 -5.32 -4.80
CA VAL A 50 -17.58 -5.50 -6.12
C VAL A 50 -16.57 -5.33 -7.25
N ALA A 51 -15.73 -4.30 -7.19
CA ALA A 51 -14.72 -4.01 -8.21
C ALA A 51 -13.67 -5.13 -8.32
N VAL A 52 -13.16 -5.65 -7.20
CA VAL A 52 -12.22 -6.78 -7.16
C VAL A 52 -12.86 -8.03 -7.76
N ILE A 53 -14.10 -8.35 -7.38
CA ILE A 53 -14.82 -9.49 -7.95
C ILE A 53 -14.98 -9.33 -9.46
N ALA A 54 -15.44 -8.16 -9.93
CA ALA A 54 -15.60 -7.89 -11.35
C ALA A 54 -14.26 -7.98 -12.11
N THR A 55 -13.19 -7.45 -11.53
CA THR A 55 -11.83 -7.50 -12.10
C THR A 55 -11.34 -8.94 -12.20
N LEU A 56 -11.48 -9.73 -11.13
CA LEU A 56 -11.11 -11.15 -11.12
C LEU A 56 -11.92 -11.96 -12.14
N LEU A 57 -13.23 -11.71 -12.26
CA LEU A 57 -14.08 -12.37 -13.26
C LEU A 57 -13.65 -12.03 -14.69
N ALA A 58 -13.35 -10.76 -14.97
CA ALA A 58 -12.85 -10.33 -16.26
C ALA A 58 -11.49 -10.98 -16.58
N LEU A 59 -10.54 -10.93 -15.64
CA LEU A 59 -9.22 -11.55 -15.79
C LEU A 59 -9.34 -13.06 -16.00
N MET A 60 -10.21 -13.74 -15.24
CA MET A 60 -10.46 -15.17 -15.42
C MET A 60 -11.07 -15.45 -16.79
N TRP A 61 -12.02 -14.66 -17.27
CA TRP A 61 -12.59 -14.84 -18.60
C TRP A 61 -11.52 -14.72 -19.69
N PHE A 62 -10.76 -13.62 -19.68
CA PHE A 62 -9.76 -13.35 -20.73
C PHE A 62 -8.56 -14.30 -20.67
N PHE A 63 -8.03 -14.56 -19.48
CA PHE A 63 -6.75 -15.26 -19.30
C PHE A 63 -6.86 -16.68 -18.73
N ARG A 64 -8.07 -17.24 -18.53
CA ARG A 64 -8.23 -18.64 -18.01
C ARG A 64 -7.37 -19.68 -18.73
N LYS A 65 -7.15 -19.51 -20.04
CA LYS A 65 -6.40 -20.47 -20.85
C LYS A 65 -4.88 -20.35 -20.65
N ASP A 66 -4.42 -19.22 -20.14
CA ASP A 66 -3.01 -18.92 -19.90
C ASP A 66 -2.57 -19.27 -18.46
N ILE A 67 -3.49 -19.72 -17.61
CA ILE A 67 -3.20 -20.11 -16.23
C ILE A 67 -2.63 -21.55 -16.23
N PRO A 68 -1.37 -21.75 -15.84
CA PRO A 68 -0.81 -23.09 -15.70
C PRO A 68 -1.51 -23.85 -14.58
N GLN A 69 -1.83 -25.13 -14.80
CA GLN A 69 -2.48 -25.98 -13.80
C GLN A 69 -1.53 -26.33 -12.65
N ASP A 70 -0.25 -26.54 -12.96
CA ASP A 70 0.80 -26.84 -12.00
C ASP A 70 1.95 -25.85 -12.14
N TYR A 71 2.55 -25.49 -11.01
CA TYR A 71 3.79 -24.74 -10.96
C TYR A 71 4.77 -25.42 -10.00
N ASP A 72 6.05 -25.37 -10.34
CA ASP A 72 7.10 -26.00 -9.54
C ASP A 72 7.39 -25.18 -8.28
N VAL A 73 6.84 -25.64 -7.16
CA VAL A 73 7.02 -25.04 -5.83
C VAL A 73 8.49 -25.04 -5.40
N SER A 74 9.32 -25.93 -5.93
CA SER A 74 10.74 -25.99 -5.57
C SER A 74 11.53 -24.76 -6.04
N GLN A 75 10.99 -24.01 -7.01
CA GLN A 75 11.57 -22.75 -7.49
C GLN A 75 11.31 -21.58 -6.53
N LEU A 76 10.38 -21.71 -5.58
CA LEU A 76 10.09 -20.67 -4.60
C LEU A 76 11.19 -20.62 -3.53
N LYS A 77 11.76 -19.43 -3.35
CA LYS A 77 12.68 -19.17 -2.24
C LYS A 77 11.96 -19.36 -0.90
N ARG A 78 12.66 -19.91 0.08
CA ARG A 78 12.13 -20.02 1.45
C ARG A 78 11.76 -18.61 1.97
N PRO A 79 10.54 -18.39 2.52
CA PRO A 79 10.09 -17.05 2.92
C PRO A 79 11.03 -16.33 3.88
N GLY A 80 11.64 -17.07 4.82
CA GLY A 80 12.61 -16.53 5.77
C GLY A 80 13.90 -16.00 5.12
N ALA A 81 14.27 -16.48 3.94
CA ALA A 81 15.45 -16.01 3.22
C ALA A 81 15.28 -14.58 2.66
N ALA A 82 14.04 -14.08 2.56
CA ALA A 82 13.77 -12.71 2.16
C ALA A 82 13.97 -11.70 3.31
N ILE A 83 13.92 -12.16 4.56
CA ILE A 83 14.01 -11.30 5.75
C ILE A 83 15.49 -11.06 6.06
N ARG A 84 15.98 -9.86 5.74
CA ARG A 84 17.37 -9.45 6.02
C ARG A 84 17.58 -9.03 7.48
N ASP A 85 16.60 -8.36 8.06
CA ASP A 85 16.62 -7.93 9.45
C ASP A 85 15.27 -8.23 10.12
N MET A 86 15.31 -9.12 11.11
CA MET A 86 14.12 -9.54 11.85
C MET A 86 13.58 -8.41 12.74
N ALA A 87 14.44 -7.52 13.24
CA ALA A 87 14.01 -6.39 14.07
C ALA A 87 13.19 -5.40 13.24
N THR A 88 13.70 -4.98 12.08
CA THR A 88 12.96 -4.11 11.15
C THR A 88 11.72 -4.81 10.60
N PHE A 89 11.74 -6.12 10.33
CA PHE A 89 10.56 -6.84 9.88
C PHE A 89 9.42 -6.83 10.91
N LYS A 90 9.72 -7.12 12.17
CA LYS A 90 8.73 -7.06 13.27
C LYS A 90 8.25 -5.64 13.54
N ALA A 91 9.16 -4.67 13.50
CA ALA A 91 8.79 -3.25 13.60
C ALA A 91 7.90 -2.81 12.44
N GLY A 92 8.13 -3.32 11.22
CA GLY A 92 7.29 -3.14 10.04
C GLY A 92 5.84 -3.50 10.32
N TRP A 93 5.61 -4.71 10.83
CA TRP A 93 4.27 -5.17 11.21
C TRP A 93 3.64 -4.33 12.32
N LEU A 94 4.41 -3.98 13.35
CA LEU A 94 3.93 -3.15 14.44
C LEU A 94 3.52 -1.75 13.95
N VAL A 95 4.38 -1.09 13.17
CA VAL A 95 4.12 0.24 12.62
C VAL A 95 2.95 0.20 11.64
N LEU A 96 2.82 -0.85 10.82
CA LEU A 96 1.66 -1.01 9.93
C LEU A 96 0.35 -1.05 10.71
N ALA A 97 0.30 -1.83 11.79
CA ALA A 97 -0.87 -1.88 12.67
C ALA A 97 -1.14 -0.53 13.35
N LEU A 98 -0.10 0.15 13.84
CA LEU A 98 -0.21 1.48 14.45
C LEU A 98 -0.70 2.54 13.45
N LEU A 99 -0.24 2.50 12.20
CA LEU A 99 -0.69 3.38 11.13
C LEU A 99 -2.17 3.15 10.83
N LEU A 100 -2.58 1.88 10.69
CA LEU A 100 -3.98 1.55 10.42
C LEU A 100 -4.89 2.06 11.54
N ILE A 101 -4.57 1.75 12.80
CA ILE A 101 -5.32 2.24 13.97
C ILE A 101 -5.30 3.77 14.02
N GLY A 102 -4.13 4.36 13.78
CA GLY A 102 -3.93 5.80 13.81
C GLY A 102 -4.78 6.53 12.77
N PHE A 103 -4.85 6.04 11.54
CA PHE A 103 -5.68 6.65 10.49
C PHE A 103 -7.17 6.63 10.83
N PHE A 104 -7.69 5.56 11.42
CA PHE A 104 -9.10 5.50 11.82
C PHE A 104 -9.41 6.34 13.07
N TRP A 105 -8.49 6.41 14.04
CA TRP A 105 -8.77 7.00 15.35
C TRP A 105 -8.30 8.46 15.48
N LEU A 106 -7.05 8.75 15.11
CA LEU A 106 -6.44 10.07 15.30
C LEU A 106 -7.07 11.13 14.40
N GLU A 107 -7.60 10.73 13.24
CA GLU A 107 -8.32 11.64 12.36
C GLU A 107 -9.59 12.20 13.03
N SER A 108 -10.34 11.36 13.77
CA SER A 108 -11.51 11.81 14.55
C SER A 108 -11.17 12.85 15.63
N LEU A 109 -9.89 12.92 16.03
CA LEU A 109 -9.34 13.88 16.99
C LEU A 109 -8.75 15.12 16.29
N GLY A 110 -8.90 15.25 14.97
CA GLY A 110 -8.40 16.37 14.17
C GLY A 110 -6.92 16.29 13.81
N VAL A 111 -6.26 15.14 14.03
CA VAL A 111 -4.86 14.95 13.66
C VAL A 111 -4.76 14.65 12.16
N PRO A 112 -3.93 15.37 11.40
CA PRO A 112 -3.80 15.12 9.97
C PRO A 112 -3.12 13.78 9.69
N ILE A 113 -3.59 13.09 8.64
CA ILE A 113 -3.06 11.80 8.17
C ILE A 113 -1.54 11.87 7.95
N SER A 114 -1.03 13.00 7.45
CA SER A 114 0.40 13.24 7.21
C SER A 114 1.24 13.14 8.49
N ALA A 115 0.73 13.59 9.64
CA ALA A 115 1.44 13.50 10.92
C ALA A 115 1.56 12.04 11.38
N VAL A 116 0.48 11.25 11.26
CA VAL A 116 0.48 9.83 11.59
C VAL A 116 1.47 9.06 10.71
N ALA A 117 1.45 9.33 9.40
CA ALA A 117 2.38 8.75 8.44
C ALA A 117 3.84 9.14 8.73
N ALA A 118 4.11 10.41 9.06
CA ALA A 118 5.45 10.90 9.39
C ALA A 118 6.01 10.22 10.64
N VAL A 119 5.20 10.06 11.69
CA VAL A 119 5.60 9.34 12.91
C VAL A 119 5.92 7.87 12.59
N GLY A 120 5.07 7.19 11.81
CA GLY A 120 5.35 5.81 11.37
C GLY A 120 6.65 5.68 10.58
N ALA A 121 6.90 6.62 9.66
CA ALA A 121 8.14 6.66 8.87
C ALA A 121 9.37 6.85 9.77
N VAL A 122 9.32 7.78 10.72
CA VAL A 122 10.42 8.02 11.69
C VAL A 122 10.68 6.80 12.56
N LEU A 123 9.63 6.13 13.05
CA LEU A 123 9.76 4.91 13.84
C LEU A 123 10.45 3.79 13.06
N LEU A 124 10.05 3.55 11.81
CA LEU A 124 10.70 2.54 10.96
C LEU A 124 12.14 2.89 10.64
N LEU A 125 12.42 4.16 10.30
CA LEU A 125 13.79 4.62 10.05
C LEU A 125 14.66 4.47 11.28
N ALA A 126 14.15 4.77 12.48
CA ALA A 126 14.90 4.62 13.73
C ALA A 126 15.26 3.15 14.02
N VAL A 127 14.33 2.21 13.79
CA VAL A 127 14.61 0.77 13.97
C VAL A 127 15.59 0.28 12.91
N ALA A 128 15.39 0.64 11.64
CA ALA A 128 16.27 0.25 10.55
C ALA A 128 17.69 0.81 10.70
N ALA A 129 17.82 2.06 11.17
CA ALA A 129 19.10 2.70 11.43
C ALA A 129 19.86 2.01 12.57
N LYS A 130 19.17 1.57 13.63
CA LYS A 130 19.81 0.81 14.72
C LYS A 130 20.37 -0.53 14.24
N GLY A 131 19.67 -1.22 13.35
CA GLY A 131 20.09 -2.50 12.81
C GLY A 131 21.33 -2.44 11.91
N HIS A 132 21.61 -1.30 11.26
CA HIS A 132 22.68 -1.10 10.26
C HIS A 132 22.70 -2.07 9.07
N VAL A 133 21.77 -3.04 9.01
CA VAL A 133 21.61 -4.01 7.92
C VAL A 133 20.95 -3.38 6.69
N ILE A 134 20.13 -2.35 6.90
CA ILE A 134 19.36 -1.69 5.84
C ILE A 134 20.01 -0.34 5.53
N PRO A 135 20.35 -0.05 4.26
CA PRO A 135 20.93 1.23 3.87
C PRO A 135 19.85 2.34 3.87
N THR A 136 19.53 2.89 5.05
CA THR A 136 18.45 3.87 5.24
C THR A 136 18.60 5.11 4.36
N ARG A 137 19.83 5.59 4.14
CA ARG A 137 20.11 6.72 3.23
C ARG A 137 19.72 6.40 1.78
N GLU A 138 19.95 5.17 1.34
CA GLU A 138 19.57 4.73 0.00
C GLU A 138 18.05 4.63 -0.14
N VAL A 139 17.36 4.12 0.89
CA VAL A 139 15.88 4.06 0.93
C VAL A 139 15.28 5.46 0.80
N ILE A 140 15.79 6.44 1.54
CA ILE A 140 15.30 7.83 1.46
C ILE A 140 15.58 8.43 0.08
N ARG A 141 16.76 8.19 -0.48
CA ARG A 141 17.13 8.74 -1.80
C ARG A 141 16.30 8.15 -2.94
N ASN A 142 16.02 6.85 -2.89
CA ASN A 142 15.26 6.12 -3.91
C ASN A 142 13.75 6.16 -3.69
N ALA A 143 13.27 6.82 -2.63
CA ALA A 143 11.85 7.07 -2.46
C ALA A 143 11.29 7.87 -3.67
N PRO A 144 10.03 7.64 -4.07
CA PRO A 144 9.47 8.23 -5.28
C PRO A 144 9.07 9.71 -5.07
N TRP A 145 10.06 10.59 -4.90
CA TRP A 145 9.86 12.03 -4.65
C TRP A 145 9.10 12.75 -5.76
N GLN A 146 9.09 12.18 -6.97
CA GLN A 146 8.29 12.72 -8.09
C GLN A 146 6.79 12.76 -7.76
N ILE A 147 6.29 11.82 -6.95
CA ILE A 147 4.88 11.77 -6.55
C ILE A 147 4.50 13.04 -5.76
N VAL A 148 5.41 13.58 -4.94
CA VAL A 148 5.17 14.81 -4.16
C VAL A 148 5.07 16.03 -5.08
N VAL A 149 5.95 16.11 -6.08
CA VAL A 149 5.91 17.21 -7.07
C VAL A 149 4.64 17.11 -7.91
N PHE A 150 4.29 15.90 -8.35
CA PHE A 150 3.07 15.64 -9.10
C PHE A 150 1.80 15.98 -8.29
N SER A 151 1.76 15.63 -7.00
CA SER A 151 0.63 15.97 -6.13
C SER A 151 0.46 17.48 -5.97
N LEU A 152 1.55 18.24 -5.81
CA LEU A 152 1.48 19.70 -5.74
C LEU A 152 0.88 20.30 -7.01
N GLY A 153 1.22 19.75 -8.18
CA GLY A 153 0.67 20.19 -9.47
C GLY A 153 -0.83 19.95 -9.62
N MET A 154 -1.42 19.00 -8.90
CA MET A 154 -2.87 18.76 -8.92
C MET A 154 -3.67 19.68 -7.98
N TYR A 155 -2.99 20.34 -7.05
CA TYR A 155 -3.62 21.26 -6.08
C TYR A 155 -3.61 22.73 -6.52
N LEU A 156 -2.78 23.09 -7.51
CA LEU A 156 -2.66 24.42 -8.09
C LEU A 156 -3.68 24.62 -9.23
#